data_AF-A0A2H0DE51-F1
#
_entry.id   AF-A0A2H0DE51-F1
#
_cell.length_a   1.000
_cell.length_b   1.000
_cell.length_c   1.000
_cell.angle_alpha   90.00
_cell.angle_beta   90.00
_cell.angle_gamma   90.00
#
_symmetry.space_group_name_H-M   'P 1'
#
loop_
_entity.id
_entity.type
_entity.pdbx_description
1 polymer ?
#
loop_
_entity_poly.entity_id
_entity_poly.type
_entity_poly.pdbx_seq_one_letter_code
_entity_poly.pdbx_strand_id
1 'polypeptide(L)' 'MLKLALKKWLTEPRFSLKIFIVGLVVFFIGVSVIFISLNGLASVNTMGWILLSLGILIALPGYIGIWRWRWISFKNDK' A
#
# COMPACT_ATOMS: atom_id res chain seq x y z
N MET A 1 6.91 -14.16 -13.74
CA MET A 1 7.38 -13.09 -12.82
C MET A 1 6.60 -13.05 -11.50
N LEU A 2 5.29 -13.31 -11.47
CA LEU A 2 4.46 -13.26 -10.25
C LEU A 2 4.96 -14.15 -9.08
N LYS A 3 5.39 -15.40 -9.37
CA LYS A 3 5.90 -16.34 -8.34
C LYS A 3 7.13 -15.83 -7.59
N LEU A 4 8.03 -15.10 -8.27
CA LEU A 4 9.24 -14.53 -7.68
C LEU A 4 8.91 -13.35 -6.74
N ALA A 5 7.97 -12.49 -7.14
CA ALA A 5 7.50 -11.39 -6.31
C ALA A 5 6.78 -11.89 -5.04
N LEU A 6 5.97 -12.94 -5.17
CA LEU A 6 5.30 -13.59 -4.04
C LEU A 6 6.30 -14.20 -3.05
N LYS A 7 7.33 -14.89 -3.57
CA LYS A 7 8.39 -15.47 -2.72
C LYS A 7 9.15 -14.38 -1.97
N LYS A 8 9.53 -13.28 -2.64
CA LYS A 8 10.19 -12.13 -2.00
C LYS A 8 9.31 -11.46 -0.94
N TRP A 9 8.02 -11.30 -1.20
CA TRP A 9 7.04 -10.79 -0.22
C TRP A 9 6.90 -11.72 1.00
N LEU A 10 7.09 -13.03 0.82
CA LEU A 10 7.06 -13.98 1.93
C LEU A 10 8.32 -13.93 2.80
N THR A 11 9.50 -13.73 2.22
CA THR A 11 10.78 -13.87 2.95
C THR A 11 11.43 -12.56 3.39
N GLU A 12 11.18 -11.44 2.71
CA GLU A 12 11.91 -10.19 2.96
C GLU A 12 11.02 -9.08 3.56
N PRO A 13 11.23 -8.68 4.83
CA PRO A 13 10.45 -7.60 5.45
C PRO A 13 10.63 -6.25 4.74
N ARG A 14 11.82 -6.01 4.16
CA ARG A 14 12.13 -4.80 3.39
C ARG A 14 11.27 -4.66 2.14
N PHE A 15 10.87 -5.77 1.51
CA PHE A 15 10.04 -5.73 0.30
C PHE A 15 8.58 -5.36 0.64
N SER A 16 8.02 -5.94 1.71
CA SER A 16 6.70 -5.57 2.22
C SER A 16 6.63 -4.11 2.67
N LEU A 17 7.70 -3.60 3.30
CA LEU A 17 7.82 -2.19 3.67
C LEU A 17 7.80 -1.27 2.43
N LYS A 18 8.55 -1.62 1.38
CA LYS A 18 8.54 -0.85 0.12
C LYS A 18 7.16 -0.80 -0.51
N ILE A 19 6.45 -1.94 -0.59
CA ILE A 19 5.09 -2.00 -1.11
C ILE A 19 4.15 -1.12 -0.29
N PHE A 20 4.26 -1.18 1.04
CA PHE A 20 3.47 -0.34 1.93
C PHE A 20 3.72 1.15 1.70
N ILE A 21 4.98 1.57 1.61
CA ILE A 21 5.35 2.97 1.35
C ILE A 21 4.83 3.43 -0.01
N VAL A 22 4.95 2.61 -1.06
CA VAL A 22 4.42 2.94 -2.39
C VAL A 22 2.90 3.12 -2.33
N GLY A 23 2.17 2.20 -1.69
CA GLY A 23 0.73 2.32 -1.52
C GLY A 23 0.33 3.57 -0.71
N LEU A 24 1.09 3.88 0.34
CA LEU A 24 0.89 5.08 1.18
C LEU A 24 1.09 6.37 0.37
N VAL A 25 2.14 6.43 -0.46
CA VAL A 25 2.39 7.60 -1.33
C VAL A 25 1.24 7.79 -2.32
N VAL A 26 0.80 6.71 -2.99
CA VAL A 26 -0.34 6.77 -3.92
C VAL A 26 -1.62 7.21 -3.20
N PHE A 27 -1.84 6.73 -1.98
CA PHE A 27 -2.97 7.15 -1.15
C PHE A 27 -2.95 8.65 -0.86
N PHE A 28 -1.81 9.21 -0.41
CA PHE A 28 -1.69 10.64 -0.13
C PHE A 28 -1.81 11.52 -1.39
N ILE A 29 -1.35 11.03 -2.55
CA ILE A 29 -1.60 11.69 -3.84
C ILE A 29 -3.11 11.72 -4.11
N GLY A 30 -3.81 10.60 -3.93
CA GLY A 30 -5.27 10.55 -4.06
C GLY A 30 -5.99 11.55 -3.16
N VAL A 31 -5.63 11.59 -1.87
CA VAL A 31 -6.17 12.57 -0.90
C VAL A 31 -5.91 14.01 -1.34
N SER A 32 -4.69 14.31 -1.82
CA SER A 32 -4.34 15.64 -2.30
C SER A 32 -5.16 16.05 -3.52
N VAL A 33 -5.38 15.12 -4.47
CA VAL A 33 -6.23 15.35 -5.65
C VAL A 33 -7.67 15.62 -5.22
N ILE A 34 -8.23 14.83 -4.31
CA ILE A 34 -9.59 15.05 -3.78
C ILE A 34 -9.68 16.44 -3.13
N PHE A 35 -8.71 16.81 -2.30
CA PHE A 35 -8.69 18.09 -1.60
C PHE A 35 -8.66 19.29 -2.56
N ILE A 36 -7.81 19.24 -3.58
CA ILE A 36 -7.76 20.29 -4.62
C ILE A 36 -9.05 20.30 -5.45
N SER A 37 -9.68 19.14 -5.66
CA SER A 37 -10.91 19.00 -6.44
C SER A 37 -12.19 19.40 -5.71
N LEU A 38 -12.13 19.76 -4.42
CA LEU A 38 -13.31 20.20 -3.65
C LEU A 38 -14.01 21.41 -4.29
N ASN A 39 -13.28 22.24 -5.05
CA ASN A 39 -13.81 23.37 -5.82
C ASN A 39 -13.69 23.17 -7.35
N GLY A 40 -13.39 21.94 -7.79
CA GLY A 40 -13.05 21.62 -9.19
C GLY A 40 -14.08 20.75 -9.90
N LEU A 41 -13.73 20.33 -11.12
CA LEU A 41 -14.55 19.43 -11.95
C LEU A 41 -14.78 18.09 -11.24
N ALA A 42 -16.02 17.57 -11.31
CA ALA A 42 -16.40 16.29 -10.74
C ALA A 42 -15.54 15.11 -11.24
N SER A 43 -15.03 15.17 -12.47
CA SER A 43 -14.13 14.14 -13.03
C SER A 43 -12.80 14.03 -12.28
N VAL A 44 -12.25 15.14 -11.79
CA VAL A 44 -11.00 15.16 -11.00
C VAL A 44 -11.23 14.54 -9.62
N ASN A 45 -12.41 14.78 -9.04
CA ASN A 45 -12.82 14.17 -7.78
C ASN A 45 -12.90 12.63 -7.92
N THR A 46 -13.56 12.14 -8.99
CA THR A 46 -13.62 10.69 -9.28
C THR A 46 -12.22 10.08 -9.44
N MET A 47 -11.31 10.77 -10.12
CA MET A 47 -9.92 10.31 -10.26
C MET A 47 -9.19 10.24 -8.91
N GLY A 48 -9.44 11.21 -8.02
CA GLY A 48 -8.94 11.19 -6.65
C GLY A 48 -9.41 9.98 -5.85
N TRP A 49 -10.71 9.62 -5.93
CA TRP A 49 -11.25 8.42 -5.29
C TRP A 49 -10.62 7.14 -5.83
N ILE A 50 -10.42 7.03 -7.14
CA ILE A 50 -9.76 5.87 -7.76
C ILE A 50 -8.33 5.71 -7.24
N LEU A 51 -7.56 6.81 -7.18
CA LEU A 51 -6.20 6.81 -6.64
C LEU A 51 -6.18 6.41 -5.16
N LEU A 52 -7.15 6.87 -4.39
CA LEU A 52 -7.30 6.53 -2.97
C LEU A 52 -7.56 5.03 -2.79
N SER A 53 -8.50 4.45 -3.56
CA SER A 53 -8.77 3.01 -3.56
C SER A 53 -7.55 2.19 -3.99
N LEU A 54 -6.84 2.61 -5.05
CA LEU A 54 -5.62 1.95 -5.50
C LEU A 54 -4.51 2.00 -4.44
N GLY A 55 -4.32 3.13 -3.79
CA GLY A 55 -3.37 3.29 -2.69
C GLY A 55 -3.63 2.29 -1.56
N ILE A 56 -4.89 2.13 -1.15
CA ILE A 56 -5.31 1.15 -0.14
C ILE A 56 -5.02 -0.28 -0.61
N LEU A 57 -5.40 -0.63 -1.85
CA LEU A 57 -5.21 -1.97 -2.40
C LEU A 57 -3.73 -2.37 -2.48
N ILE A 58 -2.83 -1.40 -2.69
CA ILE A 58 -1.38 -1.63 -2.72
C ILE A 58 -0.81 -1.66 -1.29
N ALA A 59 -1.28 -0.78 -0.39
CA ALA A 59 -0.77 -0.68 0.97
C ALA A 59 -1.13 -1.90 1.83
N LEU A 60 -2.33 -2.46 1.67
CA LEU A 60 -2.83 -3.60 2.45
C LEU A 60 -1.90 -4.84 2.38
N PRO A 61 -1.50 -5.33 1.18
CA PRO A 61 -0.51 -6.39 1.07
C PRO A 61 0.82 -6.07 1.75
N GLY A 62 1.28 -4.82 1.66
CA GLY A 62 2.50 -4.37 2.36
C GLY A 62 2.36 -4.51 3.88
N TYR A 63 1.25 -4.01 4.44
CA TYR A 63 0.94 -4.08 5.87
C TYR A 63 0.80 -5.52 6.38
N ILE A 64 0.09 -6.38 5.65
CA ILE A 64 -0.06 -7.81 5.98
C ILE A 64 1.31 -8.49 6.00
N GLY A 65 2.19 -8.18 5.04
CA GLY A 65 3.54 -8.74 4.99
C GLY A 65 4.39 -8.36 6.20
N ILE A 66 4.34 -7.09 6.61
CA ILE A 66 5.04 -6.59 7.81
C ILE A 66 4.54 -7.32 9.07
N TRP A 67 3.22 -7.43 9.23
CA TRP A 67 2.61 -8.13 10.37
C TRP A 67 2.98 -9.61 10.42
N ARG A 68 2.95 -10.29 9.27
CA ARG A 68 3.30 -11.71 9.19
C ARG A 68 4.75 -11.95 9.61
N TRP A 69 5.67 -11.11 9.17
CA TRP A 69 7.08 -11.21 9.58
C TRP A 69 7.26 -10.96 11.08
N ARG A 70 6.59 -9.93 11.62
CA ARG A 70 6.63 -9.63 13.07
C ARG A 70 6.11 -10.79 13.91
N TRP A 71 5.06 -11.47 13.44
CA TRP A 71 4.51 -12.66 14.09
C TRP A 71 5.47 -13.86 14.07
N ILE A 72 6.20 -14.07 12.96
CA ILE A 72 7.22 -15.12 12.86
C ILE A 72 8.39 -14.84 13.79
N SER A 73 8.89 -13.59 13.85
CA SER A 73 9.95 -13.21 14.79
C SER A 73 9.52 -13.50 16.23
N PHE A 74 8.31 -13.10 16.61
CA PHE A 74 7.78 -13.32 17.95
C PHE A 74 7.63 -14.81 18.34
N LYS A 75 7.41 -15.69 17.36
CA LYS A 75 7.36 -17.15 17.59
C LYS A 75 8.73 -17.78 17.76
N ASN A 76 9.75 -17.24 17.10
CA ASN A 76 11.12 -17.81 17.11
C ASN A 76 11.96 -17.28 18.30
N ASP A 77 11.57 -16.17 18.90
CA ASP A 77 12.21 -15.62 20.10
C ASP A 77 11.73 -16.27 21.42
N LYS A 78 10.96 -17.37 21.34
CA LYS A 78 10.50 -18.19 22.47
C LYS A 78 11.09 -19.59 22.39
#